data_AF-A0A423WS47-F1
#
_entry.id   AF-A0A423WS47-F1
#
_cell.length_a   1.000
_cell.length_b   1.000
_cell.length_c   1.000
_cell.angle_alpha   90.00
_cell.angle_beta   90.00
_cell.angle_gamma   90.00
#
_symmetry.space_group_name_H-M   'P 1'
#
loop_
_entity.id
_entity.type
_entity.pdbx_description
1 polymer ?
#
loop_
_entity_poly.entity_id
_entity_poly.type
_entity_poly.pdbx_seq_one_letter_code
_entity_poly.pdbx_strand_id
1 'polypeptide(L)'
;MPAVLNKRLSRTDLQQTTTLEYTSIHNGMFLDFWGLPTVKSHMTPYTTVMDMEHDYAAIPGSGDVPVVFTHTSDVARYVAALLGLKSWDSNSVFTIIGDKVTWNQFLSMAESAKGQATILPGHASALEYLPQELLQKVNSAFGLWFARGAFNLEPNNVLNDEFPHIQPMKVKDILTASWKSP
;
A
#
# COMPACT_ATOMS: atom_id res chain seq x y z
N MET A 1 -5.69 11.54 6.83
CA MET A 1 -4.53 11.60 7.75
C MET A 1 -4.98 12.22 9.06
N PRO A 2 -4.51 11.76 10.23
CA PRO A 2 -4.58 12.59 11.42
C PRO A 2 -3.86 13.89 11.07
N ALA A 3 -4.60 15.00 10.98
CA ALA A 3 -3.99 16.28 10.68
C ALA A 3 -2.92 16.56 11.74
N VAL A 4 -1.67 16.68 11.29
CA VAL A 4 -0.52 17.14 12.09
C VAL A 4 -0.97 18.39 12.85
N LEU A 5 -0.65 18.50 14.14
CA LEU A 5 -1.16 19.55 15.06
C LEU A 5 -1.30 20.92 14.39
N ASN A 6 -0.26 21.36 13.69
CA ASN A 6 -0.22 22.65 13.00
C ASN A 6 -1.32 22.82 11.94
N LYS A 7 -1.65 21.76 11.17
CA LYS A 7 -2.75 21.81 10.19
C LYS A 7 -4.11 22.00 10.86
N ARG A 8 -4.30 21.44 12.06
CA ARG A 8 -5.54 21.64 12.83
C ARG A 8 -5.62 23.06 13.36
N LEU A 9 -4.54 23.54 13.96
CA LEU A 9 -4.46 24.91 14.48
C LEU A 9 -4.69 25.93 13.37
N SER A 10 -4.01 25.81 12.23
CA SER A 10 -4.21 26.70 11.09
C SER A 10 -5.66 26.68 10.58
N ARG A 11 -6.33 25.52 10.57
CA ARG A 11 -7.75 25.46 10.19
C ARG A 11 -8.64 26.17 11.21
N THR A 12 -8.39 25.97 12.50
CA THR A 12 -9.14 26.66 13.56
C THR A 12 -8.96 28.18 13.46
N ASP A 13 -7.74 28.66 13.23
CA ASP A 13 -7.46 30.09 13.10
C ASP A 13 -8.13 30.67 11.83
N LEU A 14 -8.10 29.94 10.71
CA LEU A 14 -8.81 30.32 9.49
C LEU A 14 -10.33 30.33 9.65
N GLN A 15 -10.90 29.49 10.53
CA GLN A 15 -12.34 29.53 10.84
C GLN A 15 -12.76 30.79 11.61
N GLN A 16 -11.82 31.50 12.24
CA GLN A 16 -12.11 32.69 13.05
C GLN A 16 -12.00 34.00 12.25
N THR A 17 -11.44 33.98 11.04
CA THR A 17 -11.34 35.19 10.20
C THR A 17 -12.65 35.45 9.44
N THR A 18 -13.00 36.72 9.33
CA THR A 18 -14.14 37.23 8.56
C THR A 18 -13.74 37.89 7.25
N THR A 19 -12.43 38.03 7.00
CA THR A 19 -11.88 38.80 5.87
C THR A 19 -11.18 37.95 4.83
N LEU A 20 -10.88 36.68 5.14
CA LEU A 20 -10.20 35.77 4.23
C LEU A 20 -11.15 34.66 3.77
N GLU A 21 -11.15 34.43 2.47
CA GLU A 21 -11.69 33.21 1.89
C GLU A 21 -10.61 32.12 1.95
N TYR A 22 -10.99 30.93 2.38
CA TYR A 22 -10.08 29.80 2.46
C TYR A 22 -10.82 28.52 2.09
N THR A 23 -10.04 27.46 1.86
CA THR A 23 -10.56 26.11 1.65
C THR A 23 -9.49 25.11 2.05
N SER A 24 -9.89 23.89 2.41
CA SER A 24 -8.96 22.79 2.67
C SER A 24 -8.91 21.85 1.48
N ILE A 25 -7.70 21.44 1.09
CA ILE A 25 -7.51 20.47 0.02
C ILE A 25 -7.02 19.15 0.61
N HIS A 26 -7.77 18.07 0.37
CA HIS A 26 -7.43 16.72 0.79
C HIS A 26 -7.01 15.90 -0.43
N ASN A 27 -5.74 15.52 -0.53
CA ASN A 27 -5.19 14.84 -1.71
C ASN A 27 -4.71 13.40 -1.46
N GLY A 28 -5.00 12.84 -0.28
CA GLY A 28 -4.46 11.54 0.12
C GLY A 28 -2.95 11.58 0.36
N MET A 29 -2.25 10.53 -0.07
CA MET A 29 -0.80 10.39 0.02
C MET A 29 -0.14 10.77 -1.31
N PHE A 30 1.05 11.38 -1.25
CA PHE A 30 1.77 11.72 -2.48
C PHE A 30 2.34 10.47 -3.14
N LEU A 31 2.01 10.25 -4.41
CA LEU A 31 2.48 9.09 -5.18
C LEU A 31 3.98 9.20 -5.54
N ASP A 32 4.53 10.41 -5.47
CA ASP A 32 5.92 10.74 -5.77
C ASP A 32 6.94 9.84 -5.05
N PHE A 33 6.64 9.38 -3.83
CA PHE A 33 7.56 8.60 -3.00
C PHE A 33 8.00 7.26 -3.64
N TRP A 34 7.19 6.68 -4.52
CA TRP A 34 7.50 5.40 -5.21
C TRP A 34 7.83 5.58 -6.69
N GLY A 35 7.79 6.82 -7.20
CA GLY A 35 8.12 7.14 -8.60
C GLY A 35 9.54 7.67 -8.81
N LEU A 36 10.20 8.16 -7.75
CA LEU A 36 11.55 8.71 -7.82
C LEU A 36 12.63 7.64 -8.05
N PRO A 37 13.75 7.95 -8.74
CA PRO A 37 14.02 9.22 -9.43
C PRO A 37 13.43 9.30 -10.86
N THR A 38 12.86 8.20 -11.39
CA THR A 38 12.42 8.09 -12.78
C THR A 38 11.29 9.05 -13.14
N VAL A 39 10.32 9.22 -12.23
CA VAL A 39 9.24 10.19 -12.37
C VAL A 39 9.70 11.51 -11.75
N LYS A 40 9.69 12.58 -12.53
CA LYS A 40 10.06 13.92 -12.07
C LYS A 40 9.23 14.31 -10.83
N SER A 41 9.92 14.66 -9.75
CA SER A 41 9.31 15.23 -8.54
C SER A 41 10.23 16.29 -7.93
N HIS A 42 9.64 17.20 -7.16
CA HIS A 42 10.34 18.16 -6.32
C HIS A 42 10.29 17.77 -4.84
N MET A 43 9.73 16.60 -4.53
CA MET A 43 9.73 16.03 -3.18
C MET A 43 11.09 15.41 -2.87
N THR A 44 11.51 15.49 -1.61
CA THR A 44 12.60 14.67 -1.11
C THR A 44 12.16 13.20 -1.09
N PRO A 45 13.00 12.24 -1.56
CA PRO A 45 12.72 10.82 -1.39
C PRO A 45 12.38 10.50 0.06
N TYR A 46 11.34 9.69 0.26
CA TYR A 46 10.91 9.27 1.57
C TYR A 46 10.40 7.83 1.50
N THR A 47 11.22 6.90 1.99
CA THR A 47 10.87 5.48 2.05
C THR A 47 9.83 5.26 3.15
N THR A 48 8.62 4.90 2.74
CA THR A 48 7.53 4.57 3.65
C THR A 48 6.69 3.45 3.07
N VAL A 49 6.24 2.51 3.90
CA VAL A 49 5.44 1.32 3.56
C VAL A 49 6.11 0.35 2.56
N MET A 50 6.70 0.83 1.48
CA MET A 50 7.49 0.07 0.53
C MET A 50 8.79 0.79 0.21
N ASP A 51 9.85 0.00 0.16
CA ASP A 51 11.15 0.35 -0.38
C ASP A 51 11.27 -0.29 -1.78
N MET A 52 11.05 0.53 -2.80
CA MET A 52 11.10 0.09 -4.20
C MET A 52 12.51 -0.26 -4.64
N GLU A 53 13.54 0.30 -4.01
CA GLU A 53 14.94 0.06 -4.37
C GLU A 53 15.39 -1.30 -3.85
N HIS A 54 15.03 -1.63 -2.60
CA HIS A 54 15.48 -2.84 -1.91
C HIS A 54 14.49 -4.01 -1.95
N ASP A 55 13.38 -3.90 -2.68
CA ASP A 55 12.33 -4.93 -2.75
C ASP A 55 11.83 -5.34 -1.36
N TYR A 56 11.41 -4.33 -0.59
CA TYR A 56 10.91 -4.57 0.76
C TYR A 56 9.59 -3.86 0.99
N ALA A 57 8.65 -4.52 1.64
CA ALA A 57 7.38 -3.92 2.04
C ALA A 57 7.10 -4.19 3.51
N ALA A 58 6.75 -3.13 4.23
CA ALA A 58 6.27 -3.14 5.60
C ALA A 58 4.83 -2.61 5.63
N ILE A 59 3.88 -3.45 5.25
CA ILE A 59 2.46 -3.08 5.16
C ILE A 59 1.87 -2.93 6.57
N PRO A 60 1.36 -1.73 6.95
CA PRO A 60 0.77 -1.52 8.26
C PRO A 60 -0.68 -2.05 8.32
N GLY A 61 -1.04 -2.69 9.44
CA GLY A 61 -2.38 -3.24 9.65
C GLY A 61 -2.68 -4.38 8.67
N SER A 62 -3.91 -4.48 8.17
CA SER A 62 -4.27 -5.52 7.19
C SER A 62 -3.76 -5.24 5.77
N GLY A 63 -3.48 -3.97 5.46
CA GLY A 63 -3.18 -3.55 4.09
C GLY A 63 -4.38 -3.49 3.15
N ASP A 64 -5.59 -3.89 3.59
CA ASP A 64 -6.80 -3.99 2.76
C ASP A 64 -7.69 -2.75 2.77
N VAL A 65 -7.38 -1.74 3.61
CA VAL A 65 -8.13 -0.49 3.63
C VAL A 65 -7.67 0.40 2.47
N PRO A 66 -8.57 0.90 1.60
CA PRO A 66 -8.18 1.73 0.46
C PRO A 66 -7.53 3.06 0.88
N VAL A 67 -6.46 3.44 0.17
CA VAL A 67 -5.72 4.69 0.32
C VAL A 67 -5.81 5.46 -1.00
N VAL A 68 -6.02 6.78 -0.89
CA VAL A 68 -5.96 7.68 -2.05
C VAL A 68 -4.51 8.10 -2.28
N PHE A 69 -4.05 7.97 -3.52
CA PHE A 69 -2.74 8.42 -3.97
C PHE A 69 -2.90 9.51 -5.03
N THR A 70 -2.12 10.58 -4.93
CA THR A 70 -2.14 11.65 -5.94
C THR A 70 -0.72 12.15 -6.16
N HIS A 71 -0.29 12.30 -7.41
CA HIS A 71 1.02 12.90 -7.73
C HIS A 71 1.00 14.41 -7.47
N THR A 72 2.11 14.98 -6.99
CA THR A 72 2.21 16.42 -6.69
C THR A 72 1.87 17.32 -7.88
N SER A 73 2.20 16.90 -9.10
CA SER A 73 1.87 17.66 -10.32
C SER A 73 0.36 17.74 -10.58
N ASP A 74 -0.38 16.66 -10.28
CA ASP A 74 -1.84 16.65 -10.35
C ASP A 74 -2.44 17.58 -9.30
N VAL A 75 -1.93 17.52 -8.07
CA VAL A 75 -2.36 18.44 -7.02
C VAL A 75 -2.16 19.89 -7.45
N ALA A 76 -1.00 20.23 -8.02
CA ALA A 76 -0.73 21.57 -8.52
C ALA A 76 -1.70 22.00 -9.63
N ARG A 77 -2.02 21.11 -10.58
CA ARG A 77 -2.99 21.39 -11.65
C ARG A 77 -4.39 21.67 -11.10
N TYR A 78 -4.87 20.85 -10.17
CA TYR A 78 -6.18 21.04 -9.55
C TYR A 78 -6.23 22.31 -8.70
N VAL A 79 -5.18 22.61 -7.93
CA VAL A 79 -5.09 23.85 -7.14
C VAL A 79 -5.12 25.08 -8.06
N ALA A 80 -4.35 25.07 -9.15
CA ALA A 80 -4.32 26.17 -10.11
C ALA A 80 -5.71 26.39 -10.76
N ALA A 81 -6.40 25.31 -11.13
CA ALA A 81 -7.75 25.38 -11.66
C ALA A 81 -8.76 25.89 -10.60
N LEU A 82 -8.63 25.45 -9.35
CA LEU A 82 -9.49 25.86 -8.25
C LEU A 82 -9.42 27.37 -7.99
N LEU A 83 -8.22 27.96 -8.06
CA LEU A 83 -8.01 29.40 -7.92
C LEU A 83 -8.66 30.22 -9.05
N GLY A 84 -9.02 29.59 -10.17
CA GLY A 84 -9.75 30.22 -11.27
C GLY A 84 -11.26 30.28 -11.08
N LEU A 85 -11.81 29.63 -10.03
CA LEU A 85 -13.24 29.72 -9.73
C LEU A 85 -13.62 31.13 -9.28
N LYS A 86 -14.81 31.58 -9.68
CA LYS A 86 -15.33 32.91 -9.29
C LYS A 86 -15.58 33.03 -7.79
N SER A 87 -15.95 31.92 -7.16
CA SER A 87 -16.16 31.80 -5.72
C SER A 87 -16.18 30.32 -5.32
N TRP A 88 -15.88 30.05 -4.06
CA TRP A 88 -16.10 28.78 -3.40
C TRP A 88 -16.68 29.03 -2.00
N ASP A 89 -17.34 28.03 -1.43
CA ASP A 89 -17.74 28.11 -0.03
C ASP A 89 -16.48 28.17 0.85
N SER A 90 -16.39 29.19 1.71
CA SER A 90 -15.23 29.46 2.59
C SER A 90 -15.01 28.39 3.65
N ASN A 91 -15.96 27.49 3.87
CA ASN A 91 -15.80 26.30 4.72
C ASN A 91 -15.68 25.00 3.93
N SER A 92 -15.57 25.08 2.60
CA SER A 92 -15.47 23.90 1.74
C SER A 92 -14.19 23.10 1.99
N VAL A 93 -14.29 21.80 1.73
CA VAL A 93 -13.15 20.90 1.63
C VAL A 93 -13.19 20.28 0.25
N PHE A 94 -12.22 20.61 -0.59
CA PHE A 94 -12.03 19.96 -1.89
C PHE A 94 -11.20 18.70 -1.69
N THR A 95 -11.64 17.59 -2.30
CA THR A 95 -10.90 16.33 -2.27
C THR A 95 -10.39 16.02 -3.66
N ILE A 96 -9.10 15.76 -3.78
CA ILE A 96 -8.45 15.29 -5.01
C ILE A 96 -8.19 13.79 -4.83
N ILE A 97 -8.66 13.01 -5.79
CA ILE A 97 -8.45 11.57 -5.87
C ILE A 97 -7.73 11.31 -7.19
N GLY A 98 -6.41 11.12 -7.13
CA GLY A 98 -5.65 10.68 -8.31
C GLY A 98 -5.93 9.21 -8.63
N ASP A 99 -5.67 8.34 -7.66
CA ASP A 99 -6.00 6.93 -7.68
C ASP A 99 -6.38 6.45 -6.27
N LYS A 100 -7.08 5.31 -6.16
CA LYS A 100 -7.53 4.76 -4.88
C LYS A 100 -7.41 3.24 -4.86
N VAL A 101 -6.39 2.75 -4.16
CA VAL A 101 -6.05 1.32 -4.06
C VAL A 101 -5.66 0.94 -2.64
N THR A 102 -5.68 -0.35 -2.31
CA THR A 102 -5.17 -0.87 -1.03
C THR A 102 -3.64 -1.03 -1.09
N TRP A 103 -2.97 -1.17 0.07
CA TRP A 103 -1.53 -1.45 0.07
C TRP A 103 -1.19 -2.84 -0.49
N ASN A 104 -2.07 -3.82 -0.28
CA ASN A 104 -1.90 -5.15 -0.87
C ASN A 104 -2.01 -5.09 -2.40
N GLN A 105 -2.94 -4.29 -2.94
CA GLN A 105 -3.03 -4.04 -4.38
C GLN A 105 -1.81 -3.28 -4.90
N PHE A 106 -1.35 -2.26 -4.17
CA PHE A 106 -0.15 -1.50 -4.55
C PHE A 106 1.07 -2.42 -4.61
N LEU A 107 1.31 -3.23 -3.57
CA LEU A 107 2.43 -4.18 -3.53
C LEU A 107 2.37 -5.13 -4.74
N SER A 108 1.19 -5.69 -5.04
CA SER A 108 1.02 -6.56 -6.20
C SER A 108 1.39 -5.85 -7.51
N MET A 109 1.02 -4.58 -7.69
CA MET A 109 1.41 -3.78 -8.85
C MET A 109 2.91 -3.49 -8.87
N ALA A 110 3.51 -3.19 -7.73
CA ALA A 110 4.95 -2.94 -7.58
C ALA A 110 5.79 -4.18 -7.94
N GLU A 111 5.45 -5.34 -7.36
CA GLU A 111 6.12 -6.61 -7.65
C GLU A 111 5.95 -7.02 -9.12
N SER A 112 4.75 -6.80 -9.69
CA SER A 112 4.49 -7.04 -11.11
C SER A 112 5.32 -6.12 -12.01
N ALA A 113 5.47 -4.84 -11.65
CA ALA A 113 6.25 -3.87 -12.41
C ALA A 113 7.76 -4.17 -12.35
N LYS A 114 8.28 -4.64 -11.22
CA LYS A 114 9.69 -5.03 -11.05
C LYS A 114 10.00 -6.44 -11.54
N GLY A 115 8.99 -7.31 -11.61
CA GLY A 115 9.18 -8.74 -11.86
C GLY A 115 9.90 -9.46 -10.71
N GLN A 116 9.89 -8.89 -9.50
CA GLN A 116 10.60 -9.37 -8.32
C GLN A 116 9.68 -9.26 -7.09
N ALA A 117 9.65 -10.31 -6.28
CA ALA A 117 8.91 -10.35 -5.02
C ALA A 117 9.77 -9.82 -3.87
N THR A 118 9.11 -9.31 -2.84
CA THR A 118 9.81 -8.76 -1.67
C THR A 118 10.55 -9.82 -0.84
N ILE A 119 11.66 -9.42 -0.21
CA ILE A 119 12.42 -10.30 0.69
C ILE A 119 11.92 -10.15 2.13
N LEU A 120 11.51 -11.27 2.73
CA LEU A 120 11.14 -11.33 4.15
C LEU A 120 12.38 -11.44 5.05
N PRO A 121 12.35 -10.90 6.28
CA PRO A 121 13.46 -11.08 7.23
C PRO A 121 13.82 -12.54 7.51
N GLY A 122 12.85 -13.45 7.43
CA GLY A 122 13.06 -14.88 7.57
C GLY A 122 13.91 -15.53 6.46
N HIS A 123 14.15 -14.82 5.35
CA HIS A 123 15.04 -15.29 4.29
C HIS A 123 16.53 -15.13 4.62
N ALA A 124 16.90 -14.50 5.72
CA ALA A 124 18.31 -14.23 6.06
C ALA A 124 19.19 -15.50 5.99
N SER A 125 18.71 -16.64 6.49
CA SER A 125 19.42 -17.92 6.41
C SER A 125 19.45 -18.51 5.00
N ALA A 126 18.39 -18.30 4.20
CA ALA A 126 18.35 -18.75 2.82
C ALA A 126 19.36 -17.98 1.95
N LEU A 127 19.61 -16.70 2.27
CA LEU A 127 20.57 -15.86 1.56
C LEU A 127 22.04 -16.32 1.72
N GLU A 128 22.35 -17.16 2.70
CA GLU A 128 23.69 -17.78 2.85
C GLU A 128 24.00 -18.76 1.70
N TYR A 129 22.96 -19.37 1.11
CA TYR A 129 23.10 -20.42 0.11
C TYR A 129 22.48 -20.06 -1.24
N LEU A 130 21.56 -19.09 -1.26
CA LEU A 130 20.81 -18.68 -2.43
C LEU A 130 20.91 -17.17 -2.65
N PRO A 131 21.41 -16.70 -3.81
CA PRO A 131 21.46 -15.28 -4.10
C PRO A 131 20.08 -14.63 -4.02
N GLN A 132 20.03 -13.40 -3.51
CA GLN A 132 18.79 -12.63 -3.35
C GLN A 132 17.95 -12.60 -4.63
N GLU A 133 18.56 -12.28 -5.77
CA GLU A 133 17.86 -12.18 -7.05
C GLU A 133 17.17 -13.49 -7.43
N LEU A 134 17.82 -14.63 -7.16
CA LEU A 134 17.25 -15.95 -7.45
C LEU A 134 16.08 -16.26 -6.51
N LEU A 135 16.22 -15.95 -5.22
CA LEU A 135 15.14 -16.11 -4.24
C LEU A 135 13.92 -15.25 -4.60
N GLN A 136 14.13 -13.99 -4.99
CA GLN A 136 13.06 -13.09 -5.43
C GLN A 136 12.33 -13.66 -6.66
N LYS A 137 13.07 -14.18 -7.66
CA LYS A 137 12.46 -14.80 -8.85
C LYS A 137 11.62 -16.04 -8.50
N VAL A 138 12.13 -16.90 -7.62
CA VAL A 138 11.39 -18.07 -7.14
C VAL A 138 10.10 -17.65 -6.42
N ASN A 139 10.19 -16.63 -5.55
CA ASN A 139 9.04 -16.10 -4.84
C ASN A 139 8.02 -15.42 -5.78
N SER A 140 8.48 -14.71 -6.81
CA SER A 140 7.59 -14.17 -7.86
C SER A 140 6.84 -15.27 -8.60
N ALA A 141 7.47 -16.41 -8.85
CA ALA A 141 6.80 -17.55 -9.47
C ALA A 141 5.69 -18.12 -8.58
N PHE A 142 5.93 -18.24 -7.26
CA PHE A 142 4.88 -18.59 -6.30
C PHE A 142 3.73 -17.58 -6.30
N GLY A 143 4.04 -16.27 -6.29
CA GLY A 143 3.05 -15.21 -6.39
C GLY A 143 2.16 -15.35 -7.63
N LEU A 144 2.75 -15.64 -8.78
CA LEU A 144 2.02 -15.89 -10.03
C LEU A 144 1.12 -17.13 -9.95
N TRP A 145 1.59 -18.20 -9.31
CA TRP A 145 0.79 -19.42 -9.10
C TRP A 145 -0.38 -19.18 -8.16
N PHE A 146 -0.20 -18.41 -7.07
CA PHE A 146 -1.30 -18.00 -6.20
C PHE A 146 -2.34 -17.19 -6.99
N ALA A 147 -1.90 -16.18 -7.74
CA ALA A 147 -2.79 -15.31 -8.52
C ALA A 147 -3.58 -16.06 -9.60
N ARG A 148 -2.98 -17.11 -10.18
CA ARG A 148 -3.64 -17.99 -11.17
C ARG A 148 -4.49 -19.08 -10.55
N GLY A 149 -4.60 -19.13 -9.23
CA GLY A 149 -5.37 -20.16 -8.53
C GLY A 149 -4.75 -21.55 -8.60
N ALA A 150 -3.45 -21.69 -8.88
CA ALA A 150 -2.80 -22.99 -8.98
C ALA A 150 -2.87 -23.82 -7.68
N PHE A 151 -3.05 -23.14 -6.53
CA PHE A 151 -3.27 -23.75 -5.23
C PHE A 151 -4.75 -23.76 -4.78
N ASN A 152 -5.65 -23.16 -5.57
CA ASN A 152 -7.10 -23.26 -5.35
C ASN A 152 -7.61 -24.53 -6.05
N LEU A 153 -7.30 -25.68 -5.45
CA LEU A 153 -7.60 -26.99 -6.03
C LEU A 153 -9.11 -27.24 -6.05
N GLU A 154 -9.62 -27.64 -7.22
CA GLU A 154 -11.01 -28.08 -7.34
C GLU A 154 -11.21 -29.42 -6.61
N PRO A 155 -12.31 -29.60 -5.87
CA PRO A 155 -12.55 -30.79 -5.06
C PRO A 155 -13.04 -31.98 -5.90
N ASN A 156 -12.16 -32.54 -6.73
CA ASN A 156 -12.42 -33.73 -7.53
C ASN A 156 -11.69 -34.95 -6.94
N ASN A 157 -12.42 -36.02 -6.60
CA ASN A 157 -11.88 -37.24 -5.97
C ASN A 157 -11.05 -36.94 -4.71
N VAL A 158 -11.66 -36.21 -3.78
CA VAL A 158 -10.97 -35.70 -2.58
C VAL A 158 -10.71 -36.85 -1.60
N LEU A 159 -9.43 -37.14 -1.32
CA LEU A 159 -9.02 -38.22 -0.40
C LEU A 159 -9.59 -38.07 1.02
N ASN A 160 -9.96 -36.86 1.42
CA ASN A 160 -10.61 -36.60 2.70
C ASN A 160 -11.97 -37.32 2.84
N ASP A 161 -12.70 -37.48 1.73
CA ASP A 161 -13.99 -38.18 1.73
C ASP A 161 -13.79 -39.71 1.84
N GLU A 162 -12.72 -40.22 1.22
CA GLU A 162 -12.34 -41.64 1.27
C GLU A 162 -11.76 -42.06 2.63
N PHE A 163 -11.02 -41.16 3.28
CA PHE A 163 -10.34 -41.44 4.55
C PHE A 163 -10.75 -40.46 5.67
N PRO A 164 -12.03 -40.44 6.09
CA PRO A 164 -12.56 -39.43 7.02
C PRO A 164 -11.99 -39.54 8.45
N HIS A 165 -11.35 -40.66 8.78
CA HIS A 165 -10.67 -40.84 10.07
C HIS A 165 -9.32 -40.12 10.13
N ILE A 166 -8.71 -39.80 8.99
CA ILE A 166 -7.50 -38.98 8.93
C ILE A 166 -7.94 -37.52 9.03
N GLN A 167 -7.49 -36.82 10.07
CA GLN A 167 -7.83 -35.43 10.33
C GLN A 167 -6.60 -34.55 10.10
N PRO A 168 -6.48 -33.88 8.93
CA PRO A 168 -5.35 -33.00 8.66
C PRO A 168 -5.31 -31.84 9.64
N MET A 169 -4.10 -31.47 10.07
CA MET A 169 -3.88 -30.28 10.89
C MET A 169 -4.43 -29.04 10.20
N LYS A 170 -5.10 -28.15 10.97
CA LYS A 170 -5.60 -26.89 10.44
C LYS A 170 -4.57 -25.78 10.62
N VAL A 171 -4.59 -24.81 9.70
CA VAL A 171 -3.72 -23.63 9.75
C VAL A 171 -3.76 -22.95 11.12
N LYS A 172 -4.97 -22.76 11.68
CA LYS A 172 -5.15 -22.14 13.01
C LYS A 172 -4.45 -22.92 14.11
N ASP A 173 -4.52 -24.25 14.10
CA ASP A 173 -3.96 -25.09 15.16
C ASP A 173 -2.43 -25.02 15.14
N ILE A 174 -1.83 -25.09 13.94
CA ILE A 174 -0.38 -24.93 13.75
C ILE A 174 0.07 -23.55 14.23
N LEU A 175 -0.58 -22.48 13.77
CA LEU A 175 -0.19 -21.11 14.16
C LEU A 175 -0.34 -20.88 15.67
N THR A 176 -1.39 -21.43 16.28
CA THR A 176 -1.62 -21.32 17.73
C THR A 176 -0.57 -22.10 18.52
N ALA A 177 -0.21 -23.32 18.10
CA ALA A 177 0.80 -24.10 18.77
C ALA A 177 2.22 -23.50 18.65
N SER A 178 2.51 -22.84 17.52
CA SER A 178 3.84 -22.30 17.23
C SER A 178 4.08 -20.87 17.71
N TRP A 179 3.05 -20.01 17.75
CA TRP A 179 3.25 -18.56 17.88
C TRP A 179 2.34 -17.87 18.89
N LYS A 180 1.48 -18.61 19.62
CA LYS A 180 0.68 -18.02 20.69
C LYS A 180 1.61 -17.59 21.82
N SER A 181 1.75 -16.27 22.01
CA SER A 181 2.43 -15.71 23.18
C SER A 181 1.76 -16.21 24.48
N PRO A 182 2.52 -16.45 25.56
CA PRO A 182 1.97 -16.80 26.88
C PRO A 182 1.01 -15.73 27.41
#